data_AF-W7N080-F1
#
_entry.id   AF-W7N080-F1
#
_cell.length_a   1.000
_cell.length_b   1.000
_cell.length_c   1.000
_cell.angle_alpha   90.00
_cell.angle_beta   90.00
_cell.angle_gamma   90.00
#
_symmetry.space_group_name_H-M   'P 1'
#
loop_
_entity.id
_entity.type
_entity.pdbx_description
1 polymer ?
#
loop_
_entity_poly.entity_id
_entity_poly.type
_entity_poly.pdbx_seq_one_letter_code
_entity_poly.pdbx_strand_id
1 'polypeptide(L)'
;MQFSGDYEYGWWNENPITIPNLSTLLIANLKTEKDVSGKLPKRLSGFKKRFEPPAEVHLYHAPSTWKQMFFQVPFLWDLDIKEIHDKTSVGDLGAQNWDWEKITRQVVAPPEVTPRYLIGGGCSYENVGLGVPGGFTNRRRIWQILEEMYPNDVRH
;
A
#
# COMPACT_ATOMS: atom_id res chain seq x y z
N MET A 1 -21.51 -11.71 36.27
CA MET A 1 -20.73 -10.79 35.41
C MET A 1 -20.25 -11.61 34.23
N GLN A 2 -20.95 -11.52 33.10
CA GLN A 2 -20.59 -12.22 31.86
C GLN A 2 -19.50 -11.40 31.20
N PHE A 3 -18.30 -11.97 31.05
CA PHE A 3 -17.29 -11.41 30.17
C PHE A 3 -17.78 -11.66 28.74
N SER A 4 -18.34 -10.62 28.10
CA SER A 4 -18.63 -10.65 26.67
C SER A 4 -17.31 -10.84 25.94
N GLY A 5 -17.16 -12.00 25.31
CA GLY A 5 -16.04 -12.35 24.44
C GLY A 5 -16.12 -11.54 23.15
N ASP A 6 -15.78 -10.26 23.23
CA ASP A 6 -15.48 -9.45 22.06
C ASP A 6 -14.05 -9.81 21.64
N TYR A 7 -13.88 -10.99 21.04
CA TYR A 7 -12.69 -11.31 20.25
C TYR A 7 -12.77 -10.44 19.00
N GLU A 8 -12.32 -9.21 19.21
CA GLU A 8 -11.90 -8.18 18.27
C GLU A 8 -11.69 -8.75 16.86
N TYR A 9 -12.45 -8.23 15.91
CA TYR A 9 -12.24 -8.40 14.47
C TYR A 9 -10.84 -7.87 14.10
N GLY A 10 -9.82 -8.68 14.36
CA GLY A 10 -8.44 -8.33 14.10
C GLY A 10 -8.17 -8.37 12.60
N TRP A 11 -7.46 -7.36 12.11
CA TRP A 11 -6.98 -7.28 10.72
C TRP A 11 -6.34 -8.60 10.25
N TRP A 12 -5.67 -9.35 11.13
CA TRP A 12 -5.04 -10.65 10.84
C TRP A 12 -6.01 -11.78 10.45
N ASN A 13 -7.31 -11.65 10.72
CA ASN A 13 -8.33 -12.62 10.33
C ASN A 13 -8.91 -12.36 8.94
N GLU A 14 -8.61 -11.20 8.33
CA GLU A 14 -9.14 -10.85 7.02
C GLU A 14 -8.44 -11.60 5.88
N ASN A 15 -9.18 -11.94 4.84
CA ASN A 15 -8.67 -12.73 3.72
C ASN A 15 -7.64 -11.92 2.89
N PRO A 16 -6.37 -12.33 2.81
CA PRO A 16 -5.36 -11.62 2.02
C PRO A 16 -5.47 -11.87 0.52
N ILE A 17 -6.23 -12.87 0.08
CA ILE A 17 -6.37 -13.24 -1.33
C ILE A 17 -7.57 -12.52 -1.92
N THR A 18 -8.75 -12.65 -1.31
CA THR A 18 -9.99 -12.05 -1.80
C THR A 18 -10.33 -10.83 -0.97
N ILE A 19 -10.01 -9.65 -1.51
CA ILE A 19 -10.26 -8.36 -0.86
C ILE A 19 -11.34 -7.61 -1.64
N PRO A 20 -12.60 -7.59 -1.16
CA PRO A 20 -13.68 -6.90 -1.85
C PRO A 20 -13.40 -5.41 -2.06
N ASN A 21 -13.73 -4.90 -3.25
CA ASN A 21 -13.61 -3.48 -3.61
C ASN A 21 -12.19 -2.89 -3.44
N LEU A 22 -11.14 -3.72 -3.51
CA LEU A 22 -9.76 -3.26 -3.30
C LEU A 22 -9.39 -2.09 -4.21
N SER A 23 -9.70 -2.18 -5.51
CA SER A 23 -9.41 -1.14 -6.49
C SER A 23 -10.09 0.18 -6.13
N THR A 24 -11.41 0.12 -5.88
CA THR A 24 -12.23 1.26 -5.42
C THR A 24 -11.64 1.94 -4.18
N LEU A 25 -11.25 1.14 -3.18
CA LEU A 25 -10.71 1.63 -1.92
C LEU A 25 -9.31 2.24 -2.11
N LEU A 26 -8.44 1.63 -2.90
CA LEU A 26 -7.12 2.19 -3.21
C LEU A 26 -7.23 3.52 -3.95
N ILE A 27 -8.05 3.60 -5.00
CA ILE A 27 -8.20 4.85 -5.74
C ILE A 27 -8.95 5.92 -4.96
N ALA A 28 -9.75 5.58 -3.93
CA ALA A 28 -10.33 6.56 -3.00
C ALA A 28 -9.26 7.34 -2.22
N ASN A 29 -8.05 6.79 -2.08
CA ASN A 29 -6.92 7.45 -1.44
C ASN A 29 -6.09 8.35 -2.38
N LEU A 30 -6.36 8.33 -3.69
CA LEU A 30 -5.69 9.23 -4.64
C LEU A 30 -6.02 10.68 -4.32
N LYS A 31 -4.97 11.50 -4.19
CA LYS A 31 -5.06 12.95 -4.01
C LYS A 31 -4.53 13.66 -5.25
N THR A 32 -4.93 14.91 -5.43
CA THR A 32 -4.42 15.74 -6.53
C THR A 32 -3.05 16.32 -6.17
N GLU A 33 -2.18 16.57 -7.14
CA GLU A 33 -0.82 17.10 -6.92
C GLU A 33 -0.79 18.43 -6.14
N LYS A 34 -1.89 19.20 -6.14
CA LYS A 34 -1.98 20.48 -5.42
C LYS A 34 -2.18 20.32 -3.90
N ASP A 35 -2.54 19.13 -3.42
CA ASP A 35 -2.84 18.83 -2.01
C ASP A 35 -1.63 18.31 -1.20
N VAL A 36 -0.42 18.32 -1.76
CA VAL A 36 0.75 17.63 -1.18
C VAL A 36 1.49 18.53 -0.18
N SER A 37 0.92 18.70 1.02
CA SER A 37 1.59 19.27 2.19
C SER A 37 2.17 18.20 3.16
N GLY A 38 1.96 16.91 2.86
CA GLY A 38 2.31 15.81 3.77
C GLY A 38 3.75 15.30 3.61
N LYS A 39 4.47 15.18 4.74
CA LYS A 39 5.80 14.54 4.82
C LYS A 39 5.75 13.12 4.25
N LEU A 40 6.53 12.85 3.20
CA LEU A 40 6.65 11.53 2.57
C LEU A 40 7.28 10.50 3.54
N PRO A 41 6.85 9.23 3.52
CA PRO A 41 7.45 8.17 4.33
C PRO A 41 8.94 7.99 3.99
N LYS A 42 9.78 8.03 5.03
CA LYS A 42 11.26 8.10 4.88
C LYS A 42 11.97 6.77 4.59
N ARG A 43 11.28 5.64 4.54
CA ARG A 43 11.91 4.31 4.38
C ARG A 43 11.36 3.53 3.19
N LEU A 44 12.15 3.46 2.12
CA LEU A 44 11.90 2.65 0.91
C LEU A 44 13.13 1.87 0.46
N SER A 45 14.09 1.63 1.36
CA SER A 45 15.38 1.00 1.02
C SER A 45 15.26 -0.38 0.37
N GLY A 46 14.17 -1.12 0.62
CA GLY A 46 13.89 -2.42 -0.01
C GLY A 46 13.20 -2.34 -1.38
N PHE A 47 12.36 -1.31 -1.60
CA PHE A 47 11.57 -1.17 -2.83
C PHE A 47 12.45 -0.82 -4.05
N LYS A 48 13.53 -0.05 -3.83
CA LYS A 48 14.48 0.32 -4.88
C LYS A 48 15.11 -0.88 -5.58
N LYS A 49 15.46 -1.95 -4.84
CA LYS A 49 16.20 -3.09 -5.40
C LYS A 49 15.44 -3.91 -6.45
N ARG A 50 14.10 -3.90 -6.46
CA ARG A 50 13.30 -4.68 -7.43
C ARG A 50 12.87 -3.86 -8.66
N PHE A 51 12.97 -2.55 -8.59
CA PHE A 51 12.56 -1.63 -9.66
C PHE A 51 13.71 -0.80 -10.21
N GLU A 52 14.97 -1.12 -9.88
CA GLU A 52 16.14 -0.42 -10.42
C GLU A 52 16.23 -0.64 -11.94
N PRO A 53 16.04 0.41 -12.78
CA PRO A 53 16.78 0.47 -14.02
C PRO A 53 18.28 0.67 -13.68
N PRO A 54 19.21 0.24 -14.54
CA PRO A 54 20.62 0.28 -14.22
C PRO A 54 21.06 1.72 -13.91
N ALA A 55 21.68 1.87 -12.73
CA ALA A 55 22.48 2.96 -12.18
C ALA A 55 22.17 4.41 -12.61
N GLU A 56 22.02 5.26 -11.58
CA GLU A 56 22.07 6.74 -11.64
C GLU A 56 20.88 7.47 -12.28
N VAL A 57 19.73 7.52 -11.60
CA VAL A 57 18.77 8.61 -11.85
C VAL A 57 18.24 9.18 -10.53
N HIS A 58 18.62 10.44 -10.29
CA HIS A 58 18.11 11.29 -9.23
C HIS A 58 16.58 11.42 -9.37
N LEU A 59 15.84 10.88 -8.40
CA LEU A 59 14.62 11.40 -7.74
C LEU A 59 13.69 12.40 -8.49
N TYR A 60 13.52 12.28 -9.80
CA TYR A 60 12.50 12.98 -10.59
C TYR A 60 11.92 12.00 -11.60
N HIS A 61 11.15 11.03 -11.10
CA HIS A 61 10.30 10.24 -11.97
C HIS A 61 9.16 11.14 -12.45
N ALA A 62 8.92 11.19 -13.77
CA ALA A 62 7.74 11.87 -14.30
C ALA A 62 6.47 11.28 -13.63
N PRO A 63 5.39 12.05 -13.44
CA PRO A 63 4.15 11.54 -12.85
C PRO A 63 3.63 10.25 -13.52
N SER A 64 3.92 10.07 -14.81
CA SER A 64 3.61 8.86 -15.58
C SER A 64 4.35 7.60 -15.11
N THR A 65 5.57 7.72 -14.59
CA THR A 65 6.37 6.58 -14.13
C THR A 65 5.84 6.01 -12.81
N TRP A 66 5.37 6.86 -11.90
CA TRP A 66 4.77 6.38 -10.64
C TRP A 66 3.47 5.61 -10.88
N LYS A 67 2.65 6.06 -11.84
CA LYS A 67 1.46 5.32 -12.27
C LYS A 67 1.83 3.93 -12.80
N GLN A 68 2.90 3.81 -13.59
CA GLN A 68 3.39 2.52 -14.07
C GLN A 68 3.89 1.63 -12.93
N MET A 69 4.67 2.18 -11.99
CA MET A 69 5.15 1.44 -10.82
C MET A 69 3.99 0.91 -9.96
N PHE A 70 2.92 1.69 -9.78
CA PHE A 70 1.72 1.27 -9.06
C PHE A 70 1.12 -0.02 -9.63
N PHE A 71 0.98 -0.11 -10.95
CA PHE A 71 0.46 -1.31 -11.62
C PHE A 71 1.43 -2.50 -11.62
N GLN A 72 2.70 -2.26 -11.33
CA GLN A 72 3.71 -3.31 -11.25
C GLN A 72 3.92 -3.83 -9.82
N VAL A 73 3.22 -3.30 -8.82
CA VAL A 73 3.31 -3.79 -7.44
C VAL A 73 2.84 -5.25 -7.38
N PRO A 74 3.71 -6.22 -7.04
CA PRO A 74 3.38 -7.64 -7.23
C PRO A 74 2.20 -8.15 -6.39
N PHE A 75 1.98 -7.58 -5.21
CA PHE A 75 0.87 -7.95 -4.34
C PHE A 75 -0.44 -7.22 -4.69
N LEU A 76 -0.48 -6.46 -5.79
CA LEU A 76 -1.67 -5.82 -6.35
C LEU A 76 -2.11 -6.50 -7.65
N TRP A 77 -2.08 -7.83 -7.68
CA TRP A 77 -2.33 -8.61 -8.90
C TRP A 77 -3.79 -8.62 -9.37
N ASP A 78 -4.75 -8.31 -8.48
CA ASP A 78 -6.20 -8.33 -8.72
C ASP A 78 -6.82 -6.93 -8.88
N LEU A 79 -6.00 -5.95 -9.28
CA LEU A 79 -6.52 -4.60 -9.58
C LEU A 79 -7.45 -4.62 -10.79
N ASP A 80 -8.59 -3.95 -10.64
CA ASP A 80 -9.48 -3.62 -11.73
C ASP A 80 -8.94 -2.40 -12.46
N ILE A 81 -8.14 -2.66 -13.49
CA ILE A 81 -7.50 -1.63 -14.32
C ILE A 81 -8.55 -0.73 -14.99
N LYS A 82 -9.70 -1.29 -15.36
CA LYS A 82 -10.78 -0.54 -16.01
C LYS A 82 -11.38 0.47 -15.04
N GLU A 83 -11.67 0.07 -13.81
CA GLU A 83 -12.18 0.97 -12.78
C GLU A 83 -11.21 2.12 -12.48
N ILE A 84 -9.91 1.80 -12.35
CA ILE A 84 -8.87 2.81 -12.10
C ILE A 84 -8.77 3.78 -13.28
N HIS A 85 -8.83 3.27 -14.51
CA HIS A 85 -8.82 4.09 -15.72
C HIS A 85 -10.05 5.01 -15.78
N ASP A 86 -11.25 4.45 -15.61
CA ASP A 86 -12.51 5.20 -15.67
C ASP A 86 -12.53 6.38 -14.68
N LYS A 87 -12.04 6.19 -13.44
CA LYS A 87 -11.93 7.28 -12.46
C LYS A 87 -10.89 8.33 -12.84
N THR A 88 -9.74 7.90 -13.36
CA THR A 88 -8.60 8.79 -13.57
C THR A 88 -8.69 9.55 -14.90
N SER A 89 -9.37 9.00 -15.91
CA SER A 89 -9.65 9.64 -17.19
C SER A 89 -10.66 10.79 -17.08
N VAL A 90 -11.58 10.75 -16.11
CA VAL A 90 -12.47 11.89 -15.82
C VAL A 90 -11.67 13.11 -15.35
N GLY A 91 -10.53 12.89 -14.68
CA GLY A 91 -9.59 13.95 -14.27
C GLY A 91 -8.71 14.50 -15.42
N ASP A 92 -8.42 13.71 -16.44
CA ASP A 92 -7.62 14.13 -17.61
C ASP A 92 -8.36 15.17 -18.47
N LEU A 93 -9.69 15.15 -18.49
CA LEU A 93 -10.51 16.16 -19.15
C LEU A 93 -10.50 17.52 -18.43
N GLY A 94 -10.01 17.56 -17.18
CA GLY A 94 -10.05 18.72 -16.29
C GLY A 94 -8.73 19.01 -15.59
N ALA A 95 -7.59 18.88 -16.25
CA ALA A 95 -6.27 19.30 -15.74
C ALA A 95 -5.94 18.81 -14.30
N GLN A 96 -6.55 17.71 -13.87
CA GLN A 96 -6.44 17.21 -12.51
C GLN A 96 -5.38 16.10 -12.48
N ASN A 97 -4.14 16.52 -12.26
CA ASN A 97 -3.04 15.57 -12.09
C ASN A 97 -3.20 14.84 -10.74
N TRP A 98 -3.22 13.51 -10.80
CA TRP A 98 -3.26 12.64 -9.64
C TRP A 98 -1.84 12.39 -9.11
N ASP A 99 -1.66 12.46 -7.80
CA ASP A 99 -0.40 12.16 -7.10
C ASP A 99 -0.19 10.65 -6.98
N TRP A 100 0.22 10.05 -8.10
CA TRP A 100 0.58 8.64 -8.20
C TRP A 100 1.79 8.28 -7.34
N GLU A 101 2.69 9.23 -7.11
CA GLU A 101 3.86 9.03 -6.27
C GLU A 101 3.45 8.69 -4.85
N LYS A 102 2.57 9.51 -4.26
CA LYS A 102 2.13 9.31 -2.88
C LYS A 102 1.40 8.00 -2.68
N ILE A 103 0.42 7.66 -3.52
CA ILE A 103 -0.32 6.41 -3.35
C ILE A 103 0.59 5.19 -3.50
N THR A 104 1.52 5.25 -4.46
CA THR A 104 2.48 4.15 -4.68
C THR A 104 3.36 3.98 -3.46
N ARG A 105 3.92 5.08 -2.93
CA ARG A 105 4.74 5.06 -1.72
C ARG A 105 3.98 4.57 -0.50
N GLN A 106 2.72 4.96 -0.34
CA GLN A 106 1.85 4.51 0.74
C GLN A 106 1.60 3.00 0.65
N VAL A 107 1.25 2.49 -0.53
CA VAL A 107 0.98 1.06 -0.75
C VAL A 107 2.20 0.19 -0.46
N VAL A 108 3.37 0.59 -0.93
CA VAL A 108 4.59 -0.21 -0.80
C VAL A 108 5.25 -0.08 0.58
N ALA A 109 4.89 0.95 1.35
CA ALA A 109 5.34 1.11 2.72
C ALA A 109 4.94 -0.12 3.55
N PRO A 110 5.82 -0.62 4.43
CA PRO A 110 5.44 -1.59 5.44
C PRO A 110 4.29 -1.02 6.30
N PRO A 111 3.29 -1.84 6.68
CA PRO A 111 2.27 -1.39 7.61
C PRO A 111 2.95 -1.10 8.96
N GLU A 112 2.55 -0.02 9.62
CA GLU A 112 3.12 0.31 10.92
C GLU A 112 2.58 -0.64 11.99
N VAL A 113 3.49 -1.20 12.79
CA VAL A 113 3.14 -2.07 13.91
C VAL A 113 2.89 -1.18 15.12
N THR A 114 1.64 -1.09 15.57
CA THR A 114 1.35 -0.42 16.84
C THR A 114 1.77 -1.34 18.00
N PRO A 115 2.52 -0.86 19.02
CA PRO A 115 2.99 -1.71 20.11
C PRO A 115 1.85 -2.42 20.84
N ARG A 116 2.00 -3.74 21.06
CA ARG A 116 1.01 -4.65 21.69
C ARG A 116 0.58 -4.29 23.13
N TYR A 117 1.23 -3.32 23.77
CA TYR A 117 0.87 -2.89 25.14
C TYR A 117 -0.37 -1.98 25.18
N LEU A 118 -0.82 -1.51 24.00
CA LEU A 118 -2.14 -0.93 23.83
C LEU A 118 -3.09 -2.08 23.47
N ILE A 119 -4.19 -2.21 24.22
CA ILE A 119 -5.32 -3.08 23.87
C ILE A 119 -5.69 -2.76 22.41
N GLY A 120 -5.76 -3.76 21.53
CA GLY A 120 -5.97 -3.55 20.09
C GLY A 120 -4.70 -3.30 19.25
N GLY A 121 -3.51 -3.68 19.74
CA GLY A 121 -2.25 -3.57 18.99
C GLY A 121 -2.34 -4.25 17.62
N GLY A 122 -2.42 -3.43 16.56
CA GLY A 122 -2.64 -3.87 15.19
C GLY A 122 -1.56 -3.43 14.21
N CYS A 123 -1.54 -4.05 13.02
CA CYS A 123 -0.88 -3.47 11.86
C CYS A 123 -1.92 -2.64 11.13
N SER A 124 -1.66 -1.36 10.89
CA SER A 124 -2.57 -0.52 10.12
C SER A 124 -1.81 0.43 9.19
N TYR A 125 -2.53 0.95 8.22
CA TYR A 125 -2.06 1.95 7.26
C TYR A 125 -2.54 3.38 7.62
N GLU A 126 -3.21 3.54 8.78
CA GLU A 126 -3.77 4.82 9.23
C GLU A 126 -2.71 5.90 9.39
N ASN A 127 -1.56 5.54 9.98
CA ASN A 127 -0.46 6.48 10.24
C ASN A 127 0.23 6.98 8.96
N VAL A 128 0.16 6.21 7.87
CA VAL A 128 0.64 6.66 6.56
C VAL A 128 -0.49 7.26 5.71
N GLY A 129 -1.69 7.38 6.26
CA GLY A 129 -2.85 8.01 5.62
C GLY A 129 -3.40 7.22 4.45
N LEU A 130 -3.37 5.89 4.52
CA LEU A 130 -3.94 4.99 3.51
C LEU A 130 -5.10 4.20 4.14
N GLY A 131 -6.32 4.48 3.71
CA GLY A 131 -7.54 3.78 4.14
C GLY A 131 -7.79 2.55 3.28
N VAL A 132 -7.53 1.37 3.84
CA VAL A 132 -7.59 0.07 3.15
C VAL A 132 -8.12 -1.01 4.10
N PRO A 133 -8.76 -2.07 3.59
CA PRO A 133 -9.28 -3.16 4.42
C PRO A 133 -8.13 -3.96 5.04
N GLY A 134 -8.36 -4.62 6.18
CA GLY A 134 -7.33 -5.41 6.87
C GLY A 134 -6.77 -6.56 6.03
N GLY A 135 -7.55 -7.10 5.09
CA GLY A 135 -7.07 -8.09 4.11
C GLY A 135 -5.90 -7.56 3.29
N PHE A 136 -5.88 -6.26 2.98
CA PHE A 136 -4.76 -5.62 2.29
C PHE A 136 -3.52 -5.53 3.20
N THR A 137 -3.72 -5.18 4.47
CA THR A 137 -2.66 -5.21 5.49
C THR A 137 -2.03 -6.60 5.58
N ASN A 138 -2.85 -7.66 5.61
CA ASN A 138 -2.36 -9.04 5.62
C ASN A 138 -1.57 -9.37 4.37
N ARG A 139 -2.12 -9.01 3.20
CA ARG A 139 -1.47 -9.26 1.92
C ARG A 139 -0.10 -8.59 1.85
N ARG A 140 0.00 -7.31 2.24
CA ARG A 140 1.29 -6.61 2.31
C ARG A 140 2.23 -7.28 3.28
N ARG A 141 1.76 -7.66 4.47
CA ARG A 141 2.60 -8.24 5.52
C ARG A 141 3.17 -9.59 5.10
N ILE A 142 2.36 -10.45 4.47
CA ILE A 142 2.82 -11.71 3.86
C ILE A 142 3.89 -11.42 2.81
N TRP A 143 3.65 -10.45 1.93
CA TRP A 143 4.62 -10.07 0.91
C TRP A 143 5.92 -9.54 1.53
N GLN A 144 5.83 -8.76 2.62
CA GLN A 144 7.00 -8.28 3.35
C GLN A 144 7.83 -9.43 3.92
N ILE A 145 7.18 -10.46 4.47
CA ILE A 145 7.88 -11.66 4.95
C ILE A 145 8.61 -12.31 3.78
N LEU A 146 7.99 -12.48 2.62
CA LEU A 146 8.65 -13.03 1.43
C LEU A 146 9.80 -12.14 0.91
N GLU A 147 9.75 -10.83 1.12
CA GLU A 147 10.83 -9.89 0.80
C GLU A 147 12.02 -10.00 1.78
N GLU A 148 11.73 -10.28 3.05
CA GLU A 148 12.71 -10.35 4.15
C GLU A 148 13.30 -11.77 4.34
N MET A 149 12.62 -12.81 3.84
CA MET A 149 13.08 -14.19 3.92
C MET A 149 14.36 -14.40 3.10
N TYR A 150 15.44 -14.79 3.78
CA TYR A 150 16.67 -15.24 3.15
C TYR A 150 16.63 -16.76 2.90
N PRO A 151 17.23 -17.25 1.80
CA PRO A 151 17.28 -18.68 1.49
C PRO A 151 17.86 -19.57 2.60
N ASN A 152 18.61 -19.00 3.54
CA ASN A 152 19.28 -19.71 4.65
C ASN A 152 18.56 -19.58 6.00
N ASP A 153 17.37 -18.96 6.05
CA ASP A 153 16.64 -18.75 7.31
C ASP A 153 15.97 -20.03 7.84
N VAL A 154 15.89 -21.09 7.04
CA VAL A 154 15.39 -22.41 7.47
C VAL A 154 16.59 -23.30 7.80
N ARG A 155 16.83 -23.55 9.09
CA ARG A 155 17.81 -24.55 9.54
C ARG A 155 17.17 -25.94 9.49
N HIS A 156 17.79 -26.87 8.75
CA HIS A 156 17.48 -28.29 8.76
C HIS A 156 18.05 -28.98 10.00
#